data_AF-A0A0P1I931-F1
#
_entry.id   AF-A0A0P1I931-F1
#
_cell.length_a   1.000
_cell.length_b   1.000
_cell.length_c   1.000
_cell.angle_alpha   90.00
_cell.angle_beta   90.00
_cell.angle_gamma   90.00
#
_symmetry.space_group_name_H-M   'P 1'
#
loop_
_entity.id
_entity.type
_entity.pdbx_description
1 polymer ?
#
loop_
_entity_poly.entity_id
_entity_poly.type
_entity_poly.pdbx_seq_one_letter_code
_entity_poly.pdbx_strand_id
1 'polypeptide(L)'
;MAISFKGAPFPKDVILHAVFFYLRYGVSYRDLEEIMAERCVSVGHATLNRWIIKFAPLVAERARRAYNAESAQSWASTPSLQRNPHWRGSKRSP
;
A
#
# COMPACT_ATOMS: atom_id res chain seq x y z
N MET A 1 -8.81 9.32 2.41
CA MET A 1 -9.45 8.53 3.49
C MET A 1 -8.37 8.05 4.44
N ALA A 2 -8.43 8.48 5.70
CA ALA A 2 -7.53 8.00 6.75
C ALA A 2 -7.98 6.61 7.22
N ILE A 3 -7.04 5.69 7.43
CA ILE A 3 -7.35 4.37 7.96
C ILE A 3 -7.72 4.56 9.44
N SER A 4 -8.95 4.22 9.81
CA SER A 4 -9.41 4.32 11.21
C SER A 4 -9.00 3.07 11.98
N PHE A 5 -8.19 3.27 13.03
CA PHE A 5 -7.71 2.22 13.94
C PHE A 5 -8.51 2.16 15.25
N LYS A 6 -9.67 2.83 15.30
CA LYS A 6 -10.51 2.90 16.51
C LYS A 6 -10.94 1.48 16.94
N GLY A 7 -10.63 1.11 18.18
CA GLY A 7 -11.00 -0.18 18.77
C GLY A 7 -9.99 -1.33 18.57
N ALA A 8 -8.78 -1.07 18.07
CA ALA A 8 -7.74 -2.08 18.04
C ALA A 8 -7.03 -2.19 19.41
N PRO A 9 -6.77 -3.41 19.91
CA PRO A 9 -6.05 -3.61 21.18
C PRO A 9 -4.56 -3.27 21.11
N PHE A 10 -4.04 -2.99 19.90
CA PHE A 10 -2.64 -2.68 19.66
C PHE A 10 -2.49 -1.30 19.02
N PRO A 11 -1.34 -0.62 19.24
CA PRO A 11 -1.05 0.64 18.58
C PRO A 11 -1.04 0.45 17.06
N LYS A 12 -1.49 1.50 16.36
CA LYS A 12 -1.59 1.54 14.89
C LYS A 12 -0.29 1.13 14.18
N ASP A 13 0.85 1.47 14.78
CA ASP A 13 2.17 1.29 14.17
C ASP A 13 2.52 -0.19 14.10
N VAL A 14 2.16 -0.99 15.13
CA VAL A 14 2.32 -2.45 15.13
C VAL A 14 1.48 -3.10 14.03
N ILE A 15 0.23 -2.67 13.90
CA ILE A 15 -0.71 -3.21 12.91
C ILE A 15 -0.21 -2.91 11.49
N LEU A 16 0.20 -1.67 11.25
CA LEU A 16 0.76 -1.26 9.96
C LEU A 16 2.06 -2.01 9.65
N HIS A 17 2.92 -2.23 10.65
CA HIS A 17 4.16 -2.97 10.49
C HIS A 17 3.90 -4.40 10.06
N ALA A 18 2.98 -5.12 10.73
CA ALA A 18 2.60 -6.47 10.35
C ALA A 18 2.03 -6.54 8.91
N VAL A 19 1.11 -5.64 8.56
CA VAL A 19 0.51 -5.58 7.22
C VAL A 19 1.54 -5.22 6.15
N PHE A 20 2.48 -4.33 6.47
CA PHE A 20 3.56 -3.94 5.56
C PHE A 20 4.49 -5.12 5.26
N PHE A 21 4.92 -5.87 6.28
CA PHE A 21 5.76 -7.05 6.08
C PHE A 21 5.06 -8.10 5.22
N TYR A 22 3.78 -8.35 5.47
CA TYR A 22 2.96 -9.25 4.66
C TYR A 22 2.91 -8.81 3.19
N LEU A 23 2.58 -7.54 2.93
CA LEU A 23 2.46 -7.01 1.57
C LEU A 23 3.81 -6.89 0.83
N ARG A 24 4.90 -6.59 1.55
CA ARG A 24 6.22 -6.29 0.94
C ARG A 24 7.02 -7.54 0.63
N TYR A 25 6.93 -8.57 1.47
CA TYR A 25 7.79 -9.76 1.41
C TYR A 25 7.00 -11.07 1.21
N GLY A 26 5.67 -11.05 1.26
CA GLY A 26 4.87 -12.27 1.06
C GLY A 26 5.05 -13.31 2.18
N VAL A 27 5.32 -12.85 3.39
CA VAL A 27 5.64 -13.67 4.57
C VAL A 27 4.41 -14.50 5.00
N SER A 28 4.63 -15.74 5.45
CA SER A 28 3.55 -16.55 6.02
C SER A 28 3.05 -15.97 7.36
N TYR A 29 1.83 -16.30 7.78
CA TYR A 29 1.31 -15.81 9.06
C TYR A 29 2.13 -16.29 10.28
N ARG A 30 2.77 -17.46 10.16
CA ARG A 30 3.61 -18.03 11.22
C ARG A 30 4.93 -17.28 11.34
N ASP A 31 5.60 -17.05 10.22
CA ASP A 31 6.86 -16.29 10.21
C ASP A 31 6.58 -14.83 10.63
N LEU A 32 5.41 -14.28 10.29
CA LEU A 32 5.01 -12.95 10.74
C LEU A 32 4.80 -12.89 12.26
N GLU A 33 4.25 -13.94 12.87
CA GLU A 33 4.14 -14.09 14.32
C GLU A 33 5.53 -14.14 14.97
N GLU A 34 6.48 -14.87 14.40
CA GLU A 34 7.87 -14.92 14.88
C GLU A 34 8.57 -13.55 14.78
N ILE A 35 8.42 -12.84 13.65
CA ILE A 35 8.98 -11.49 13.47
C ILE A 35 8.36 -10.47 14.45
N MET A 36 7.07 -10.61 14.77
CA MET A 36 6.45 -9.75 15.79
C MET A 36 6.94 -10.11 17.19
N ALA A 37 7.12 -11.40 17.48
CA ALA A 37 7.63 -11.88 18.76
C ALA A 37 9.07 -11.39 19.03
N GLU A 38 9.94 -11.40 18.02
CA GLU A 38 11.29 -10.82 18.08
C GLU A 38 11.29 -9.33 18.48
N ARG A 39 10.22 -8.61 18.14
CA ARG A 39 10.04 -7.19 18.47
C ARG A 39 9.31 -6.96 19.81
N CYS A 40 9.25 -7.98 20.65
CA CYS A 40 8.54 -8.00 21.93
C CYS A 40 7.02 -7.82 21.80
N VAL A 41 6.44 -8.18 20.66
CA VAL A 41 5.00 -8.07 20.39
C VAL A 41 4.42 -9.47 20.18
N SER A 42 3.90 -10.07 21.25
CA SER A 42 3.23 -11.37 21.19
C SER A 42 1.82 -11.20 20.61
N VAL A 43 1.65 -11.57 19.34
CA VAL A 43 0.37 -11.50 18.61
C VAL A 43 0.15 -12.83 17.91
N GLY A 44 -0.89 -13.56 18.31
CA GLY A 44 -1.22 -14.83 17.65
C GLY A 44 -1.63 -14.67 16.19
N HIS A 45 -1.32 -15.68 15.37
CA HIS A 45 -1.68 -15.76 13.94
C HIS A 45 -3.13 -15.35 13.60
N ALA A 46 -4.12 -15.70 14.44
CA ALA A 46 -5.52 -15.36 14.20
C ALA A 46 -5.79 -13.85 14.24
N THR A 47 -5.08 -13.11 15.10
CA THR A 47 -5.15 -11.66 15.17
C THR A 47 -4.48 -11.01 13.97
N LEU A 48 -3.31 -11.53 13.56
CA LEU A 48 -2.60 -11.09 12.36
C LEU A 48 -3.47 -11.30 11.10
N ASN A 49 -4.14 -12.45 10.99
CA ASN A 49 -5.04 -12.72 9.88
C ASN A 49 -6.20 -11.70 9.81
N ARG A 50 -6.85 -11.41 10.94
CA ARG A 50 -7.91 -10.38 11.01
C ARG A 50 -7.40 -8.99 10.58
N TRP A 51 -6.17 -8.63 10.96
CA TRP A 51 -5.58 -7.36 10.54
C TRP A 51 -5.27 -7.33 9.06
N ILE A 52 -4.68 -8.41 8.53
CA ILE A 52 -4.33 -8.50 7.12
C ILE A 52 -5.58 -8.42 6.25
N ILE A 53 -6.62 -9.19 6.54
CA ILE A 53 -7.90 -9.14 5.80
C ILE A 53 -8.49 -7.72 5.81
N LYS A 54 -8.44 -7.03 6.96
CA LYS A 54 -9.04 -5.70 7.11
C LYS A 54 -8.23 -4.58 6.47
N PHE A 55 -6.91 -4.59 6.67
CA PHE A 55 -6.05 -3.44 6.39
C PHE A 55 -5.22 -3.60 5.12
N ALA A 56 -4.89 -4.82 4.69
CA ALA A 56 -4.13 -5.04 3.46
C ALA A 56 -4.76 -4.36 2.23
N PRO A 57 -6.08 -4.49 1.95
CA PRO A 57 -6.67 -3.81 0.79
C PRO A 57 -6.66 -2.28 0.92
N LEU A 58 -6.81 -1.75 2.15
CA LEU A 58 -6.80 -0.31 2.41
C LEU A 58 -5.40 0.29 2.21
N VAL A 59 -4.37 -0.41 2.67
CA VAL A 59 -2.96 -0.01 2.52
C VAL A 59 -2.53 -0.14 1.07
N ALA A 60 -2.86 -1.24 0.40
CA ALA A 60 -2.55 -1.46 -1.01
C ALA A 60 -3.21 -0.39 -1.91
N GLU A 61 -4.48 -0.05 -1.66
CA GLU A 61 -5.17 0.99 -2.41
C GLU A 61 -4.53 2.37 -2.22
N ARG A 62 -4.14 2.70 -0.98
CA ARG A 62 -3.45 3.96 -0.69
C ARG A 62 -2.08 4.02 -1.35
N ALA A 63 -1.31 2.92 -1.31
CA ALA A 63 -0.02 2.82 -1.98
C ALA A 63 -0.16 2.97 -3.50
N ARG A 64 -1.15 2.30 -4.09
CA ARG A 64 -1.46 2.41 -5.52
C ARG A 64 -1.82 3.84 -5.93
N ARG A 65 -2.65 4.52 -5.14
CA ARG A 65 -2.97 5.94 -5.40
C ARG A 65 -1.77 6.84 -5.30
N ALA A 66 -0.90 6.63 -4.30
CA ALA A 66 0.33 7.40 -4.15
C ALA A 66 1.26 7.20 -5.36
N TYR A 67 1.49 5.95 -5.75
CA TYR A 67 2.30 5.62 -6.93
C TYR A 67 1.74 6.23 -8.22
N ASN A 68 0.42 6.16 -8.42
CA ASN A 68 -0.22 6.73 -9.60
C ASN A 68 -0.18 8.27 -9.59
N ALA A 69 -0.27 8.92 -8.44
CA ALA A 69 -0.17 10.37 -8.32
C ALA A 69 1.26 10.88 -8.59
N GLU A 70 2.27 10.16 -8.10
CA GLU A 70 3.68 10.45 -8.37
C GLU A 70 4.02 10.23 -9.85
N SER A 71 3.58 9.10 -10.42
CA SER A 71 3.65 8.85 -11.86
C SER A 71 2.90 9.92 -12.65
N ALA A 72 1.82 10.49 -12.07
CA ALA A 72 1.07 11.55 -12.71
C ALA A 72 1.82 12.89 -12.76
N GLN A 73 2.49 13.22 -11.67
CA GLN A 73 3.33 14.41 -11.58
C GLN A 73 4.57 14.32 -12.47
N SER A 74 5.17 13.13 -12.63
CA SER A 74 6.34 12.97 -13.48
C SER A 74 6.03 13.18 -14.96
N TRP A 75 4.90 12.65 -15.48
CA TRP A 75 4.48 12.94 -16.87
C TRP A 75 4.05 14.39 -17.06
N ALA A 76 3.44 15.01 -16.04
CA ALA A 76 2.99 16.40 -16.10
C ALA A 76 4.17 17.39 -16.08
N SER A 77 5.29 17.00 -15.46
CA SER A 77 6.49 17.84 -15.30
C SER A 77 7.46 17.77 -16.48
N THR A 78 7.25 16.87 -17.45
CA THR A 78 8.11 16.79 -18.65
C THR A 78 7.78 17.93 -19.62
N PRO A 79 8.62 18.99 -19.72
CA PRO A 79 8.27 20.19 -20.49
C PRO A 79 8.26 19.97 -22.01
N SER A 80 8.92 18.90 -22.48
CA SER A 80 9.07 18.61 -23.91
C SER A 80 7.80 18.10 -24.59
N LEU A 81 6.80 17.62 -23.83
CA LEU A 81 5.55 17.08 -24.37
C LEU A 81 4.40 18.09 -24.40
N GLN A 82 4.48 19.18 -23.65
CA GLN A 82 3.40 20.19 -23.60
C GLN A 82 3.46 21.20 -24.76
N ARG A 83 4.60 21.31 -25.46
CA ARG A 83 4.86 22.37 -26.43
C ARG A 83 4.72 21.95 -27.90
N ASN A 84 4.05 20.83 -28.19
CA ASN A 84 3.83 20.39 -29.56
C ASN A 84 2.37 20.01 -29.85
N PRO A 85 1.57 20.95 -30.39
CA PRO A 85 0.16 20.71 -30.69
C PRO A 85 -0.07 19.74 -31.86
N HIS A 86 0.98 19.36 -32.61
CA HIS A 86 0.82 18.51 -33.79
C HIS A 86 0.45 17.05 -33.47
N TRP A 87 0.62 16.58 -32.23
CA TRP A 87 0.30 15.20 -31.85
C TRP A 87 -1.17 15.01 -31.43
N ARG A 88 -1.99 16.07 -31.40
CA ARG A 88 -3.42 16.01 -31.03
C ARG A 88 -4.32 15.52 -32.16
N GLY A 89 -3.85 14.58 -32.99
CA GLY A 89 -4.51 14.21 -34.25
C GLY A 89 -4.53 12.73 -34.63
N SER A 90 -3.85 11.82 -33.91
CA SER A 90 -3.86 10.39 -34.29
C SER A 90 -4.89 9.58 -33.52
N LYS A 91 -6.17 9.86 -33.73
CA LYS A 91 -7.27 8.91 -33.52
C LYS A 91 -7.82 8.52 -34.90
N ARG A 92 -7.29 7.44 -35.48
CA ARG A 92 -7.90 6.62 -36.54
C ARG A 92 -7.01 5.38 -36.70
N SER A 93 -7.38 4.26 -36.07
CA SER A 93 -8.17 3.14 -36.63
C SER A 93 -7.41 2.36 -37.71
N PRO A 94 -7.46 1.02 -37.63
CA PRO A 94 -8.19 0.26 -38.64
C PRO A 94 -9.64 0.02 -38.23
#